data_AF-A0A9E3WNM8-F1
#
_entry.id   AF-A0A9E3WNM8-F1
#
_cell.length_a   1.000
_cell.length_b   1.000
_cell.length_c   1.000
_cell.angle_alpha   90.00
_cell.angle_beta   90.00
_cell.angle_gamma   90.00
#
_symmetry.space_group_name_H-M   'P 1'
#
loop_
_entity.id
_entity.type
_entity.pdbx_description
1 polymer ?
#
loop_
_entity_poly.entity_id
_entity_poly.type
_entity_poly.pdbx_seq_one_letter_code
_entity_poly.pdbx_strand_id
1 'polypeptide(L)'
;MPRPSAAPSHVFVEEVEVEGHIIDSLILPKILDLIIAAGGKFRIKQISIGQARNDPSYALVEVSAPSGELLEEIVDSIGDHGATPTNSQDCRLVEADIDGAFPEGFYSTTNQRTEVRRDDHWRPVADQEMDCGIVVDPASGDARCLPMTEVRRGQSVVVGHMGVRVFPVQRQAGVHGFEFMNSAVSTEKPKGVAIRQIARELFDVRAAGGKSAIVGGPAIVHTGSGEHLCQLLRRGYVGCLLAG
;
A
#
# COMPACT_ATOMS: atom_id res chain seq x y z
N MET A 1 -33.19 -13.11 43.97
CA MET A 1 -32.15 -12.09 43.75
C MET A 1 -32.13 -11.75 42.27
N PRO A 2 -32.28 -10.48 41.88
CA PRO A 2 -32.12 -10.08 40.48
C PRO A 2 -30.64 -10.16 40.11
N ARG A 3 -30.34 -10.72 38.93
CA ARG A 3 -29.00 -10.69 38.34
C ARG A 3 -28.54 -9.23 38.19
N PRO A 4 -27.26 -8.92 38.47
CA PRO A 4 -26.73 -7.60 38.15
C PRO A 4 -26.85 -7.39 36.63
N SER A 5 -27.56 -6.32 36.27
CA SER A 5 -27.59 -5.80 34.91
C SER A 5 -26.15 -5.52 34.48
N ALA A 6 -25.69 -6.19 33.41
CA ALA A 6 -24.42 -5.85 32.79
C ALA A 6 -24.46 -4.37 32.41
N ALA A 7 -23.47 -3.60 32.86
CA ALA A 7 -23.27 -2.22 32.41
C ALA A 7 -23.17 -2.22 30.87
N PRO A 8 -23.62 -1.15 30.18
CA PRO A 8 -23.48 -1.08 28.74
C PRO A 8 -21.99 -1.19 28.40
N SER A 9 -21.60 -2.28 27.73
CA SER A 9 -20.27 -2.37 27.13
C SER A 9 -20.17 -1.21 26.17
N HIS A 10 -19.31 -0.24 26.45
CA HIS A 10 -19.06 0.86 25.51
C HIS A 10 -18.54 0.23 24.22
N VAL A 11 -19.41 0.15 23.21
CA VAL A 11 -19.02 -0.28 21.88
C VAL A 11 -18.37 0.94 21.25
N PHE A 12 -17.07 0.87 21.02
CA PHE A 12 -16.36 1.88 20.27
C PHE A 12 -16.69 1.68 18.80
N VAL A 13 -16.96 2.76 18.08
CA VAL A 13 -17.43 2.73 16.70
C VAL A 13 -16.69 3.79 15.89
N GLU A 14 -16.20 3.42 14.71
CA GLU A 14 -15.61 4.32 13.72
C GLU A 14 -16.24 4.05 12.35
N GLU A 15 -16.39 5.08 11.52
CA GLU A 15 -16.82 4.93 10.13
C GLU A 15 -15.63 5.04 9.20
N VAL A 16 -15.47 4.05 8.32
CA VAL A 16 -14.44 4.04 7.29
C VAL A 16 -15.06 3.99 5.91
N GLU A 17 -14.49 4.74 4.99
CA GLU A 17 -14.83 4.72 3.58
C GLU A 17 -13.75 4.01 2.76
N VAL A 18 -14.18 3.32 1.71
CA VAL A 18 -13.30 2.62 0.77
C VAL A 18 -13.78 2.94 -0.64
N GLU A 19 -12.88 3.44 -1.49
CA GLU A 19 -13.16 3.81 -2.88
C GLU A 19 -12.22 3.10 -3.86
N GLY A 20 -12.75 2.76 -5.05
CA GLY A 20 -11.99 2.17 -6.16
C GLY A 20 -12.66 0.90 -6.68
N HIS A 21 -11.91 0.00 -7.34
CA HIS A 21 -12.42 -1.31 -7.75
C HIS A 21 -12.47 -2.29 -6.56
N ILE A 22 -13.20 -1.92 -5.51
CA ILE A 22 -13.20 -2.61 -4.21
C ILE A 22 -13.80 -4.03 -4.28
N ILE A 23 -14.62 -4.32 -5.30
CA ILE A 23 -15.20 -5.64 -5.55
C ILE A 23 -14.23 -6.50 -6.37
N ASP A 24 -13.83 -6.03 -7.56
CA ASP A 24 -12.98 -6.81 -8.47
C ASP A 24 -11.58 -7.09 -7.92
N SER A 25 -11.02 -6.13 -7.16
CA SER A 25 -9.72 -6.30 -6.50
C SER A 25 -9.81 -7.03 -5.16
N LEU A 26 -11.01 -7.48 -4.75
CA LEU A 26 -11.29 -8.11 -3.46
C LEU A 26 -10.83 -7.30 -2.24
N ILE A 27 -10.71 -5.98 -2.38
CA ILE A 27 -10.29 -5.07 -1.31
C ILE A 27 -11.34 -5.07 -0.20
N LEU A 28 -12.63 -4.91 -0.56
CA LEU A 28 -13.71 -4.89 0.42
C LEU A 28 -13.80 -6.23 1.19
N PRO A 29 -13.87 -7.41 0.54
CA PRO A 29 -13.81 -8.69 1.24
C PRO A 29 -12.62 -8.81 2.20
N LYS A 30 -11.42 -8.41 1.76
CA LYS A 30 -10.22 -8.46 2.59
C LYS A 30 -10.32 -7.57 3.84
N ILE A 31 -10.85 -6.35 3.69
CA ILE A 31 -11.09 -5.44 4.82
C ILE A 31 -12.08 -6.06 5.82
N LEU A 32 -13.19 -6.62 5.33
CA LEU A 32 -14.20 -7.25 6.19
C LEU A 32 -13.63 -8.47 6.94
N ASP A 33 -12.82 -9.28 6.26
CA ASP A 33 -12.16 -10.44 6.86
C ASP A 33 -11.18 -10.03 7.98
N LEU A 34 -10.40 -8.95 7.77
CA LEU A 34 -9.49 -8.42 8.79
C LEU A 34 -10.24 -7.92 10.03
N ILE A 35 -11.35 -7.21 9.85
CA ILE A 35 -12.18 -6.75 10.97
C ILE A 35 -12.66 -7.95 11.80
N ILE A 36 -13.15 -9.01 11.14
CA ILE A 36 -13.61 -10.22 11.84
C ILE A 36 -12.44 -10.95 12.53
N ALA A 37 -11.31 -11.10 11.84
CA ALA A 37 -10.14 -11.82 12.34
C ALA A 37 -9.55 -11.17 13.61
N ALA A 38 -9.60 -9.84 13.69
CA ALA A 38 -9.21 -9.07 14.87
C ALA A 38 -10.27 -9.06 15.99
N GLY A 39 -11.43 -9.70 15.79
CA GLY A 39 -12.51 -9.75 16.79
C GLY A 39 -13.44 -8.54 16.81
N GLY A 40 -13.35 -7.68 15.79
CA GLY A 40 -14.29 -6.60 15.55
C GLY A 40 -15.59 -7.04 14.90
N LYS A 41 -16.53 -6.13 14.80
CA LYS A 41 -17.77 -6.29 14.03
C LYS A 41 -17.92 -5.14 13.06
N PHE A 42 -18.55 -5.39 11.92
CA PHE A 42 -18.82 -4.34 10.94
C PHE A 42 -20.29 -4.31 10.53
N ARG A 43 -20.69 -3.15 10.01
CA ARG A 43 -21.96 -2.94 9.32
C ARG A 43 -21.75 -2.06 8.10
N ILE A 44 -22.07 -2.58 6.92
CA ILE A 44 -22.04 -1.79 5.69
C ILE A 44 -23.23 -0.83 5.74
N LYS A 45 -22.95 0.48 5.80
CA LYS A 45 -23.96 1.55 5.84
C LYS A 45 -24.42 1.92 4.44
N GLN A 46 -23.48 2.02 3.52
CA GLN A 46 -23.74 2.38 2.13
C GLN A 46 -22.81 1.60 1.23
N ILE A 47 -23.32 1.16 0.09
CA ILE A 47 -22.52 0.60 -0.98
C ILE A 47 -23.05 1.13 -2.30
N SER A 48 -22.12 1.59 -3.15
CA SER A 48 -22.40 2.02 -4.51
C SER A 48 -21.47 1.24 -5.43
N ILE A 49 -22.03 0.46 -6.34
CA ILE A 49 -21.27 -0.41 -7.23
C ILE A 49 -21.21 0.28 -8.60
N GLY A 50 -19.99 0.45 -9.12
CA GLY A 50 -19.76 0.96 -10.47
C GLY A 50 -20.45 0.08 -11.51
N GLN A 51 -21.03 0.68 -12.55
CA GLN A 51 -21.81 -0.06 -13.54
C GLN A 51 -20.95 -0.65 -14.66
N ALA A 52 -19.86 0.03 -15.00
CA ALA A 52 -18.85 -0.44 -15.95
C ALA A 52 -17.56 -0.87 -15.23
N ARG A 53 -16.73 -1.64 -15.94
CA ARG A 53 -15.46 -2.21 -15.42
C ARG A 53 -14.49 -1.17 -14.85
N ASN A 54 -14.54 0.07 -15.35
CA ASN A 54 -13.65 1.14 -14.93
C ASN A 54 -14.35 2.16 -14.01
N ASP A 55 -15.60 1.92 -13.64
CA ASP A 55 -16.31 2.79 -12.72
C ASP A 55 -15.86 2.46 -11.28
N PRO A 56 -15.45 3.47 -10.49
CA PRO A 56 -15.13 3.25 -9.10
C PRO A 56 -16.38 2.80 -8.34
N SER A 57 -16.18 1.87 -7.43
CA SER A 57 -17.17 1.47 -6.42
C SER A 57 -16.80 2.12 -5.08
N TYR A 58 -17.81 2.35 -4.26
CA TYR A 58 -17.68 2.99 -2.96
C TYR A 58 -18.39 2.17 -1.89
N ALA A 59 -17.79 2.05 -0.71
CA ALA A 59 -18.46 1.52 0.47
C ALA A 59 -18.18 2.39 1.69
N LEU A 60 -19.22 2.61 2.49
CA LEU A 60 -19.14 3.16 3.84
C LEU A 60 -19.40 2.03 4.83
N VAL A 61 -18.43 1.75 5.69
CA VAL A 61 -18.45 0.65 6.65
C VAL A 61 -18.32 1.21 8.05
N GLU A 62 -19.28 0.90 8.91
CA GLU A 62 -19.18 1.12 10.35
C GLU A 62 -18.42 -0.06 10.96
N VAL A 63 -17.30 0.23 11.64
CA VAL A 63 -16.47 -0.74 12.35
C VAL A 63 -16.69 -0.54 13.84
N SER A 64 -16.79 -1.64 14.60
CA SER A 64 -17.05 -1.59 16.03
C SER A 64 -16.24 -2.63 16.80
N ALA A 65 -15.78 -2.25 17.99
CA ALA A 65 -14.94 -3.07 18.85
C ALA A 65 -15.31 -2.90 20.35
N PRO A 66 -15.00 -3.89 21.22
CA PRO A 66 -15.26 -3.82 22.65
C PRO A 66 -14.34 -2.85 23.41
N SER A 67 -13.22 -2.41 22.82
CA SER A 67 -12.29 -1.43 23.38
C SER A 67 -11.83 -0.44 22.31
N GLY A 68 -11.41 0.76 22.73
CA GLY A 68 -10.86 1.78 21.83
C GLY A 68 -9.52 1.34 21.23
N GLU A 69 -8.65 0.70 22.03
CA GLU A 69 -7.37 0.16 21.57
C GLU A 69 -7.56 -0.86 20.43
N LEU A 70 -8.51 -1.79 20.56
CA LEU A 70 -8.77 -2.76 19.50
C LEU A 70 -9.39 -2.11 18.26
N LEU A 71 -10.23 -1.07 18.44
CA LEU A 71 -10.78 -0.33 17.31
C LEU A 71 -9.67 0.35 16.52
N GLU A 72 -8.72 0.98 17.21
CA GLU A 72 -7.54 1.62 16.61
C GLU A 72 -6.69 0.60 15.85
N GLU A 73 -6.35 -0.54 16.48
CA GLU A 73 -5.64 -1.64 15.82
C GLU A 73 -6.35 -2.15 14.54
N ILE A 74 -7.68 -2.26 14.59
CA ILE A 74 -8.47 -2.69 13.43
C ILE A 74 -8.41 -1.65 12.32
N VAL A 75 -8.67 -0.37 12.66
CA VAL A 75 -8.69 0.75 11.70
C VAL A 75 -7.32 0.90 11.03
N ASP A 76 -6.24 0.77 11.80
CA ASP A 76 -4.86 0.77 11.34
C ASP A 76 -4.63 -0.33 10.29
N SER A 77 -5.00 -1.57 10.63
CA SER A 77 -4.85 -2.75 9.78
C SER A 77 -5.62 -2.66 8.45
N ILE A 78 -6.84 -2.13 8.48
CA ILE A 78 -7.63 -1.95 7.25
C ILE A 78 -7.20 -0.72 6.45
N GLY A 79 -6.54 0.25 7.09
CA GLY A 79 -5.97 1.44 6.47
C GLY A 79 -4.94 1.11 5.40
N ASP A 80 -4.11 0.09 5.63
CA ASP A 80 -3.14 -0.43 4.65
C ASP A 80 -3.80 -1.00 3.38
N HIS A 81 -5.12 -1.19 3.41
CA HIS A 81 -5.92 -1.65 2.27
C HIS A 81 -6.85 -0.57 1.71
N GLY A 82 -6.63 0.68 2.11
CA GLY A 82 -7.31 1.85 1.56
C GLY A 82 -8.62 2.21 2.25
N ALA A 83 -8.92 1.61 3.41
CA ALA A 83 -10.00 2.10 4.25
C ALA A 83 -9.57 3.39 4.95
N THR A 84 -10.32 4.47 4.79
CA THR A 84 -9.99 5.77 5.39
C THR A 84 -11.11 6.19 6.35
N PRO A 85 -10.81 6.64 7.58
CA PRO A 85 -11.84 7.17 8.47
C PRO A 85 -12.55 8.40 7.89
N THR A 86 -13.88 8.44 7.98
CA THR A 86 -14.67 9.58 7.46
C THR A 86 -14.46 10.85 8.28
N ASN A 87 -14.21 10.70 9.59
CA ASN A 87 -13.83 11.80 10.47
C ASN A 87 -12.31 11.96 10.49
N SER A 88 -11.70 12.23 9.34
CA SER A 88 -10.25 12.33 9.26
C SER A 88 -9.75 13.60 9.95
N GLN A 89 -8.79 13.41 10.86
CA GLN A 89 -8.06 14.49 11.52
C GLN A 89 -6.70 14.67 10.83
N ASP A 90 -6.03 15.78 11.09
CA ASP A 90 -4.66 15.97 10.64
C ASP A 90 -3.73 14.90 11.25
N CYS A 91 -2.69 14.55 10.49
CA CYS A 91 -1.70 13.59 10.93
C CYS A 91 -0.97 14.08 12.18
N ARG A 92 -0.66 13.15 13.08
CA ARG A 92 0.11 13.45 14.28
C ARG A 92 1.59 13.45 13.92
N LEU A 93 2.28 14.54 14.29
CA LEU A 93 3.71 14.70 14.07
C LEU A 93 4.45 14.65 15.40
N VAL A 94 5.55 13.90 15.44
CA VAL A 94 6.49 13.83 16.57
C VAL A 94 7.89 14.08 16.04
N GLU A 95 8.66 14.92 16.74
CA GLU A 95 10.05 15.14 16.37
C GLU A 95 10.90 13.91 16.69
N ALA A 96 11.74 13.50 15.74
CA ALA A 96 12.76 12.50 15.99
C ALA A 96 13.73 13.01 17.08
N ASP A 97 13.97 12.21 18.09
CA ASP A 97 14.84 12.54 19.23
C ASP A 97 16.28 12.06 19.04
N ILE A 98 16.49 11.07 18.16
CA ILE A 98 17.78 10.42 17.89
C ILE A 98 18.02 10.31 16.38
N ASP A 99 19.26 10.54 15.95
CA ASP A 99 19.69 10.29 14.56
C ASP A 99 19.60 8.80 14.22
N GLY A 100 19.06 8.47 13.06
CA GLY A 100 18.95 7.10 12.57
C GLY A 100 17.86 6.26 13.22
N ALA A 101 16.92 6.87 13.96
CA ALA A 101 15.80 6.18 14.58
C ALA A 101 14.51 7.03 14.52
N PHE A 102 13.38 6.37 14.26
CA PHE A 102 12.08 7.01 14.30
C PHE A 102 11.53 7.08 15.75
N PRO A 103 10.66 8.06 16.04
CA PRO A 103 9.93 8.08 17.29
C PRO A 103 9.02 6.84 17.44
N GLU A 104 8.69 6.51 18.68
CA GLU A 104 7.75 5.44 18.99
C GLU A 104 6.39 5.67 18.31
N GLY A 105 5.84 4.61 17.72
CA GLY A 105 4.56 4.66 17.02
C GLY A 105 4.61 5.32 15.64
N PHE A 106 5.78 5.49 15.02
CA PHE A 106 5.87 5.98 13.64
C PHE A 106 5.03 5.14 12.67
N TYR A 107 4.45 5.81 11.66
CA TYR A 107 3.78 5.10 10.57
C TYR A 107 4.81 4.44 9.66
N SER A 108 4.78 3.12 9.55
CA SER A 108 5.63 2.36 8.63
C SER A 108 4.97 2.28 7.27
N THR A 109 5.60 2.85 6.25
CA THR A 109 5.01 2.97 4.91
C THR A 109 4.92 1.64 4.17
N THR A 110 3.93 1.56 3.29
CA THR A 110 3.83 0.49 2.28
C THR A 110 4.48 0.93 0.96
N ASN A 111 4.49 0.05 -0.04
CA ASN A 111 4.89 0.39 -1.40
C ASN A 111 3.77 1.06 -2.22
N GLN A 112 2.62 1.32 -1.62
CA GLN A 112 1.45 1.90 -2.28
C GLN A 112 1.48 3.42 -2.19
N ARG A 113 0.85 4.13 -3.13
CA ARG A 113 0.75 5.59 -3.05
C ARG A 113 0.06 6.00 -1.75
N THR A 114 0.69 6.89 -0.99
CA THR A 114 0.15 7.40 0.28
C THR A 114 -0.06 8.91 0.23
N GLU A 115 -1.05 9.39 0.95
CA GLU A 115 -1.25 10.81 1.24
C GLU A 115 -1.39 11.03 2.74
N VAL A 116 -0.92 12.19 3.22
CA VAL A 116 -1.08 12.63 4.60
C VAL A 116 -1.90 13.90 4.67
N ARG A 117 -2.74 14.03 5.69
CA ARG A 117 -3.59 15.20 5.94
C ARG A 117 -2.88 16.14 6.89
N ARG A 118 -2.72 17.40 6.49
CA ARG A 118 -2.14 18.46 7.32
C ARG A 118 -2.80 19.79 6.98
N ASP A 119 -3.15 20.54 8.02
CA ASP A 119 -3.87 21.81 7.92
C ASP A 119 -5.17 21.65 7.12
N ASP A 120 -5.91 20.55 7.33
CA ASP A 120 -7.12 20.16 6.58
C ASP A 120 -6.92 19.87 5.09
N HIS A 121 -5.67 19.74 4.62
CA HIS A 121 -5.35 19.42 3.23
C HIS A 121 -4.63 18.08 3.10
N TRP A 122 -5.10 17.25 2.17
CA TRP A 122 -4.40 16.03 1.78
C TRP A 122 -3.21 16.36 0.88
N ARG A 123 -2.04 15.82 1.23
CA ARG A 123 -0.78 16.05 0.53
C ARG A 123 -0.15 14.72 0.10
N PRO A 124 0.36 14.62 -1.14
CA PRO A 124 1.05 13.43 -1.60
C PRO A 124 2.36 13.22 -0.84
N VAL A 125 2.63 11.97 -0.48
CA VAL A 125 3.93 11.55 0.05
C VAL A 125 4.86 11.27 -1.13
N ALA A 126 5.95 12.02 -1.21
CA ALA A 126 7.00 11.82 -2.21
C ALA A 126 7.92 10.63 -1.84
N ASP A 127 8.71 10.16 -2.82
CA ASP A 127 9.70 9.08 -2.66
C ASP A 127 9.15 7.77 -2.10
N GLN A 128 7.91 7.41 -2.48
CA GLN A 128 7.20 6.25 -1.94
C GLN A 128 8.05 4.97 -1.96
N GLU A 129 8.30 4.44 -0.77
CA GLU A 129 9.05 3.21 -0.52
C GLU A 129 8.41 2.48 0.67
N MET A 130 8.48 1.15 0.68
CA MET A 130 8.01 0.38 1.84
C MET A 130 9.05 0.40 2.97
N ASP A 131 8.61 0.12 4.19
CA ASP A 131 9.47 0.03 5.38
C ASP A 131 10.23 1.34 5.71
N CYS A 132 9.64 2.48 5.34
CA CYS A 132 10.13 3.82 5.64
C CYS A 132 9.21 4.54 6.64
N GLY A 133 9.67 5.66 7.18
CA GLY A 133 8.79 6.62 7.88
C GLY A 133 8.39 7.76 6.96
N ILE A 134 7.34 8.51 7.32
CA ILE A 134 6.96 9.74 6.60
C ILE A 134 7.47 10.94 7.40
N VAL A 135 8.32 11.76 6.79
CA VAL A 135 8.71 13.06 7.35
C VAL A 135 7.95 14.17 6.65
N VAL A 136 7.57 15.20 7.42
CA VAL A 136 6.86 16.37 6.91
C VAL A 136 7.68 17.62 7.19
N ASP A 137 7.96 18.40 6.15
CA ASP A 137 8.64 19.68 6.30
C ASP A 137 7.70 20.68 7.02
N PRO A 138 8.09 21.24 8.17
CA PRO A 138 7.22 22.13 8.93
C PRO A 138 6.91 23.44 8.20
N ALA A 139 7.79 23.91 7.30
CA ALA A 139 7.64 25.18 6.59
C ALA A 139 6.83 25.05 5.29
N SER A 140 7.09 24.05 4.45
CA SER A 140 6.36 23.86 3.20
C SER A 140 5.11 22.99 3.34
N GLY A 141 5.10 22.11 4.35
CA GLY A 141 4.10 21.07 4.52
C GLY A 141 4.30 19.86 3.62
N ASP A 142 5.41 19.78 2.87
CA ASP A 142 5.68 18.66 1.97
C ASP A 142 6.00 17.39 2.77
N ALA A 143 5.46 16.27 2.32
CA ALA A 143 5.66 14.97 2.94
C ALA A 143 6.48 14.06 2.03
N ARG A 144 7.38 13.26 2.61
CA ARG A 144 8.15 12.26 1.87
C ARG A 144 8.47 11.04 2.72
N CYS A 145 8.63 9.89 2.07
CA CYS A 145 9.25 8.74 2.69
C CYS A 145 10.72 9.03 3.00
N LEU A 146 11.17 8.57 4.15
CA LEU A 146 12.56 8.61 4.57
C LEU A 146 12.97 7.24 5.11
N PRO A 147 14.07 6.64 4.66
CA PRO A 147 14.61 5.43 5.29
C PRO A 147 15.09 5.73 6.72
N MET A 148 14.96 4.76 7.62
CA MET A 148 15.35 4.92 9.04
C MET A 148 16.81 5.38 9.20
N THR A 149 17.71 4.90 8.34
CA THR A 149 19.13 5.27 8.35
C THR A 149 19.41 6.73 8.03
N GLU A 150 18.45 7.45 7.43
CA GLU A 150 18.60 8.84 7.03
C GLU A 150 17.94 9.83 8.01
N VAL A 151 17.29 9.32 9.06
CA VAL A 151 16.60 10.13 10.07
C VAL A 151 17.59 11.04 10.80
N ARG A 152 17.21 12.30 10.97
CA ARG A 152 17.92 13.31 11.74
C ARG A 152 17.05 13.82 12.87
N ARG A 153 17.66 14.03 14.03
CA ARG A 153 17.01 14.64 15.17
C ARG A 153 16.35 15.97 14.79
N GLY A 154 15.13 16.17 15.25
CA GLY A 154 14.30 17.36 14.99
C GLY A 154 13.43 17.27 13.73
N GLN A 155 13.55 16.22 12.91
CA GLN A 155 12.62 16.00 11.81
C GLN A 155 11.23 15.64 12.34
N SER A 156 10.18 16.28 11.82
CA SER A 156 8.80 15.97 12.15
C SER A 156 8.35 14.71 11.41
N VAL A 157 8.12 13.63 12.15
CA VAL A 157 7.75 12.30 11.64
C VAL A 157 6.27 12.03 11.93
N VAL A 158 5.55 11.46 10.96
CA VAL A 158 4.18 11.00 11.14
C VAL A 158 4.13 9.78 12.04
N VAL A 159 3.28 9.83 13.07
CA VAL A 159 3.02 8.71 13.99
C VAL A 159 1.55 8.31 13.96
N GLY A 160 1.29 7.01 14.13
CA GLY A 160 -0.03 6.41 13.99
C GLY A 160 -0.59 6.51 12.56
N HIS A 161 -1.85 6.12 12.40
CA HIS A 161 -2.52 6.07 11.08
C HIS A 161 -3.48 7.25 10.86
N MET A 162 -3.65 8.09 11.90
CA MET A 162 -4.48 9.28 11.81
C MET A 162 -3.97 10.22 10.73
N GLY A 163 -4.89 10.69 9.88
CA GLY A 163 -4.53 11.57 8.77
C GLY A 163 -3.63 10.91 7.73
N VAL A 164 -3.60 9.58 7.63
CA VAL A 164 -2.88 8.85 6.57
C VAL A 164 -3.92 8.10 5.74
N ARG A 165 -3.81 8.17 4.41
CA ARG A 165 -4.61 7.34 3.50
C ARG A 165 -3.75 6.70 2.43
N VAL A 166 -4.01 5.43 2.20
CA VAL A 166 -3.28 4.60 1.25
C VAL A 166 -4.16 4.34 0.03
N PHE A 167 -3.56 4.36 -1.15
CA PHE A 167 -4.21 4.04 -2.41
C PHE A 167 -3.60 2.75 -2.97
N PRO A 168 -4.14 1.57 -2.63
CA PRO A 168 -3.65 0.31 -3.16
C PRO A 168 -3.75 0.28 -4.69
N VAL A 169 -2.68 -0.17 -5.34
CA VAL A 169 -2.69 -0.47 -6.76
C VAL A 169 -3.69 -1.59 -7.01
N GLN A 170 -4.72 -1.26 -7.79
CA GLN A 170 -5.77 -2.18 -8.18
C GLN A 170 -5.14 -3.33 -8.98
N ARG A 171 -5.29 -4.55 -8.47
CA ARG A 171 -4.96 -5.74 -9.27
C ARG A 171 -6.02 -5.86 -10.34
N GLN A 172 -5.62 -5.79 -11.60
CA GLN A 172 -6.47 -6.27 -12.67
C GLN A 172 -6.64 -7.79 -12.45
N ALA A 173 -7.74 -8.20 -11.83
CA ALA A 173 -8.11 -9.59 -11.80
C ALA A 173 -8.31 -10.05 -13.25
N GLY A 174 -7.45 -10.94 -13.72
CA GLY A 174 -7.76 -11.78 -14.87
C GLY A 174 -8.93 -12.65 -14.48
N VAL A 175 -10.13 -12.35 -15.01
CA VAL A 175 -11.34 -13.09 -14.69
C VAL A 175 -11.30 -14.43 -15.41
N HIS A 176 -10.94 -15.49 -14.69
CA HIS A 176 -11.26 -16.84 -15.10
C HIS A 176 -11.67 -17.63 -13.86
N GLY A 177 -12.96 -17.95 -13.74
CA GLY A 177 -13.57 -18.61 -12.57
C GLY A 177 -13.05 -20.02 -12.27
N PHE A 178 -12.20 -20.56 -13.14
CA PHE A 178 -11.44 -21.80 -12.93
C PHE A 178 -10.21 -21.80 -13.85
N GLU A 179 -9.01 -21.86 -13.27
CA GLU A 179 -7.75 -21.92 -14.02
C GLU A 179 -6.80 -22.96 -13.42
N PHE A 180 -6.06 -23.65 -14.28
CA PHE A 180 -4.92 -24.47 -13.89
C PHE A 180 -3.62 -23.66 -14.05
N MET A 181 -2.67 -23.81 -13.11
CA MET A 181 -1.34 -23.19 -13.15
C MET A 181 -1.27 -21.65 -13.03
N ASN A 182 -2.22 -21.01 -12.31
CA ASN A 182 -2.18 -19.57 -12.00
C ASN A 182 -1.20 -19.20 -10.85
N SER A 183 -0.27 -20.09 -10.47
CA SER A 183 0.74 -19.71 -9.48
C SER A 183 1.66 -18.64 -10.08
N ALA A 184 2.01 -17.61 -9.32
CA ALA A 184 2.96 -16.58 -9.77
C ALA A 184 4.30 -17.20 -10.22
N VAL A 185 4.73 -18.26 -9.52
CA VAL A 185 5.96 -19.00 -9.78
C VAL A 185 5.63 -20.43 -10.22
N SER A 186 6.02 -20.81 -11.44
CA SER A 186 5.99 -22.19 -11.94
C SER A 186 7.01 -22.37 -13.06
N THR A 187 7.74 -23.49 -13.03
CA THR A 187 8.70 -23.89 -14.06
C THR A 187 8.04 -24.42 -15.33
N GLU A 188 6.75 -24.76 -15.25
CA GLU A 188 5.95 -25.35 -16.35
C GLU A 188 5.26 -24.29 -17.21
N LYS A 189 5.42 -23.01 -16.87
CA LYS A 189 4.89 -21.91 -17.69
C LYS A 189 5.57 -21.87 -19.05
N PRO A 190 4.82 -21.68 -20.16
CA PRO A 190 5.39 -21.53 -21.50
C PRO A 190 6.36 -20.36 -21.61
N LYS A 191 7.67 -20.63 -21.44
CA LYS A 191 8.73 -19.59 -21.41
C LYS A 191 8.73 -18.72 -22.66
N GLY A 192 8.44 -19.28 -23.83
CA GLY A 192 8.41 -18.53 -25.09
C GLY A 192 7.34 -17.43 -25.15
N VAL A 193 6.20 -17.60 -24.48
CA VAL A 193 5.16 -16.57 -24.41
C VAL A 193 5.62 -15.43 -23.50
N ALA A 194 6.14 -15.76 -22.31
CA ALA A 194 6.68 -14.78 -21.37
C ALA A 194 7.83 -13.97 -21.97
N ILE A 195 8.77 -14.63 -22.67
CA ILE A 195 9.89 -13.95 -23.35
C ILE A 195 9.39 -12.95 -24.39
N ARG A 196 8.39 -13.33 -25.20
CA ARG A 196 7.81 -12.42 -26.21
C ARG A 196 7.10 -11.23 -25.56
N GLN A 197 6.38 -11.45 -24.46
CA GLN A 197 5.72 -10.39 -23.72
C GLN A 197 6.74 -9.41 -23.15
N ILE A 198 7.76 -9.90 -22.42
CA ILE A 198 8.83 -9.07 -21.86
C ILE A 198 9.57 -8.30 -22.97
N ALA A 199 9.87 -8.95 -24.10
CA ALA A 199 10.52 -8.28 -25.23
C ALA A 199 9.67 -7.14 -25.81
N ARG A 200 8.34 -7.32 -25.86
CA ARG A 200 7.39 -6.29 -26.29
C ARG A 200 7.33 -5.13 -25.30
N GLU A 201 7.24 -5.43 -24.00
CA GLU A 201 7.26 -4.40 -22.95
C GLU A 201 8.56 -3.58 -22.99
N LEU A 202 9.72 -4.23 -23.13
CA LEU A 202 11.01 -3.52 -23.30
C LEU A 202 11.04 -2.64 -24.55
N PHE A 203 10.41 -3.08 -25.64
CA PHE A 203 10.28 -2.29 -26.86
C PHE A 203 9.39 -1.06 -26.65
N ASP A 204 8.22 -1.25 -26.06
CA ASP A 204 7.24 -0.21 -25.82
C ASP A 204 7.76 0.84 -24.83
N VAL A 205 8.40 0.42 -23.73
CA VAL A 205 9.06 1.32 -22.75
C VAL A 205 10.12 2.18 -23.44
N ARG A 206 10.98 1.56 -24.27
CA ARG A 206 12.00 2.29 -25.00
C ARG A 206 11.39 3.27 -26.02
N ALA A 207 10.37 2.85 -26.75
CA ALA A 207 9.68 3.69 -27.74
C ALA A 207 9.01 4.91 -27.09
N ALA A 208 8.52 4.76 -25.85
CA ALA A 208 7.97 5.85 -25.04
C ALA A 208 9.04 6.72 -24.36
N GLY A 209 10.34 6.46 -24.55
CA GLY A 209 11.42 7.19 -23.89
C GLY A 209 11.62 6.85 -22.41
N GLY A 210 10.98 5.78 -21.92
CA GLY A 210 11.15 5.26 -20.57
C GLY A 210 12.48 4.57 -20.36
N LYS A 211 12.79 4.27 -19.10
CA LYS A 211 13.99 3.51 -18.70
C LYS A 211 13.59 2.20 -18.03
N SER A 212 14.30 1.14 -18.41
CA SER A 212 14.24 -0.18 -17.77
C SER A 212 15.50 -0.41 -16.95
N ALA A 213 15.38 -1.14 -15.84
CA ALA A 213 16.50 -1.53 -14.99
C ALA A 213 16.60 -3.04 -14.89
N ILE A 214 17.83 -3.55 -14.80
CA ILE A 214 18.11 -4.95 -14.47
C ILE A 214 18.76 -5.00 -13.09
N VAL A 215 18.24 -5.83 -12.19
CA VAL A 215 18.91 -6.24 -10.96
C VAL A 215 19.54 -7.61 -11.23
N GLY A 216 20.87 -7.67 -11.29
CA GLY A 216 21.60 -8.83 -11.79
C GLY A 216 22.63 -9.36 -10.78
N GLY A 217 22.66 -10.68 -10.60
CA GLY A 217 23.68 -11.38 -9.82
C GLY A 217 24.73 -12.11 -10.70
N PRO A 218 25.79 -12.68 -10.10
CA PRO A 218 26.90 -13.32 -10.82
C PRO A 218 26.46 -14.50 -11.69
N ALA A 219 25.28 -15.08 -11.42
CA ALA A 219 24.69 -16.14 -12.22
C ALA A 219 24.57 -15.78 -13.71
N ILE A 220 24.35 -14.51 -14.07
CA ILE A 220 24.28 -14.06 -15.47
C ILE A 220 25.58 -14.40 -16.22
N VAL A 221 26.72 -14.28 -15.55
CA VAL A 221 28.03 -14.60 -16.12
C VAL A 221 28.25 -16.11 -16.10
N HIS A 222 27.97 -16.77 -14.97
CA HIS A 222 28.18 -18.21 -14.82
C HIS A 222 27.34 -19.05 -15.80
N THR A 223 26.16 -18.57 -16.23
CA THR A 223 25.32 -19.22 -17.24
C THR A 223 25.66 -18.81 -18.67
N GLY A 224 26.74 -18.04 -18.90
CA GLY A 224 27.16 -17.60 -20.23
C GLY A 224 26.24 -16.55 -20.87
N SER A 225 25.37 -15.90 -20.09
CA SER A 225 24.36 -14.96 -20.60
C SER A 225 24.86 -13.51 -20.71
N GLY A 226 26.12 -13.24 -20.34
CA GLY A 226 26.70 -11.90 -20.31
C GLY A 226 26.66 -11.16 -21.65
N GLU A 227 27.00 -11.82 -22.75
CA GLU A 227 26.97 -11.21 -24.10
C GLU A 227 25.55 -10.77 -24.50
N HIS A 228 24.51 -11.53 -24.11
CA HIS A 228 23.13 -11.17 -24.40
C HIS A 228 22.69 -9.91 -23.63
N LEU A 229 23.06 -9.80 -22.35
CA LEU A 229 22.79 -8.60 -21.56
C LEU A 229 23.53 -7.38 -22.13
N CYS A 230 24.79 -7.54 -22.51
CA CYS A 230 25.58 -6.49 -23.17
C CYS A 230 24.92 -5.99 -24.46
N GLN A 231 24.32 -6.89 -25.26
CA GLN A 231 23.59 -6.48 -26.46
C GLN A 231 22.34 -5.66 -26.14
N LEU A 232 21.59 -6.01 -25.08
CA LEU A 232 20.41 -5.25 -24.65
C LEU A 232 20.78 -3.85 -24.15
N LEU A 233 21.86 -3.73 -23.38
CA LEU A 233 22.43 -2.45 -22.93
C LEU A 233 22.85 -1.58 -24.12
N ARG A 234 23.66 -2.12 -25.03
CA ARG A 234 24.14 -1.39 -26.23
C ARG A 234 23.00 -0.92 -27.14
N ARG A 235 21.91 -1.71 -27.20
CA ARG A 235 20.71 -1.37 -27.99
C ARG A 235 19.74 -0.46 -27.24
N GLY A 236 20.04 -0.05 -26.00
CA GLY A 236 19.20 0.86 -25.22
C GLY A 236 17.90 0.25 -24.71
N TYR A 237 17.81 -1.09 -24.66
CA TYR A 237 16.67 -1.79 -24.03
C TYR A 237 16.83 -1.96 -22.52
N VAL A 238 18.02 -1.68 -21.98
CA VAL A 238 18.31 -1.62 -20.54
C VAL A 238 19.00 -0.29 -20.28
N GLY A 239 18.42 0.55 -19.42
CA GLY A 239 18.93 1.88 -19.09
C GLY A 239 19.73 1.94 -17.78
N CYS A 240 19.56 0.96 -16.89
CA CYS A 240 20.27 0.86 -15.62
C CYS A 240 20.59 -0.60 -15.29
N LEU A 241 21.77 -0.86 -14.72
CA LEU A 241 22.17 -2.16 -14.19
C LEU A 241 22.55 -1.97 -12.71
N LEU A 242 21.84 -2.66 -11.82
CA LEU A 242 22.10 -2.71 -10.39
C LEU A 242 22.66 -4.10 -10.06
N ALA A 243 23.88 -4.15 -9.53
CA ALA A 243 24.59 -5.40 -9.22
C ALA A 243 25.55 -5.17 -8.04
N GLY A 244 26.15 -6.25 -7.52
CA GLY A 244 27.15 -6.25 -6.45
C GLY A 244 28.08 -7.45 -6.54
#